data_AF-K7FNT7-F1
#
_entry.id   AF-K7FNT7-F1
#
_cell.length_a   1.000
_cell.length_b   1.000
_cell.length_c   1.000
_cell.angle_alpha   90.00
_cell.angle_beta   90.00
_cell.angle_gamma   90.00
#
_symmetry.space_group_name_H-M   'P 1'
#
loop_
_entity.id
_entity.type
_entity.pdbx_description
1 polymer ?
#
loop_
_entity_poly.entity_id
_entity_poly.type
_entity_poly.pdbx_seq_one_letter_code
_entity_poly.pdbx_strand_id
1 'polypeptide(L)' 'VKQRQAEVTRILDINKMKYELIDVSISEHLLHEMRVKAGNPNAVPPQIFNGDDYCGHIHLNLVSNQSKFSPM' A
#
# COMPACT_ATOMS: atom_id res chain seq x y z
N VAL A 1 0.31 -4.87 -12.02
CA VAL A 1 0.41 -3.61 -11.24
C VAL A 1 -0.94 -2.89 -11.22
N LYS A 2 -1.46 -2.42 -12.36
CA LYS A 2 -2.74 -1.67 -12.44
C LYS A 2 -3.95 -2.36 -11.79
N GLN A 3 -4.16 -3.65 -12.06
CA GLN A 3 -5.29 -4.39 -11.44
C GLN A 3 -5.17 -4.46 -9.92
N ARG A 4 -3.96 -4.67 -9.38
CA ARG A 4 -3.70 -4.68 -7.93
C ARG A 4 -3.93 -3.32 -7.30
N GLN A 5 -3.50 -2.23 -7.96
CA GLN A 5 -3.78 -0.86 -7.50
C GLN A 5 -5.29 -0.58 -7.45
N ALA A 6 -6.03 -0.92 -8.50
CA ALA A 6 -7.48 -0.72 -8.58
C ALA A 6 -8.24 -1.54 -7.52
N GLU A 7 -7.74 -2.73 -7.19
CA GLU A 7 -8.30 -3.56 -6.14
C GLU A 7 -8.11 -2.94 -4.75
N VAL A 8 -6.91 -2.41 -4.46
CA VAL A 8 -6.62 -1.71 -3.20
C VAL A 8 -7.58 -0.54 -3.03
N THR A 9 -7.68 0.35 -4.02
CA THR A 9 -8.52 1.55 -3.93
C THR A 9 -9.98 1.17 -3.76
N ARG A 10 -10.47 0.17 -4.52
CA ARG A 10 -11.84 -0.34 -4.38
C ARG A 10 -12.14 -0.85 -2.97
N ILE A 11 -11.21 -1.60 -2.35
CA ILE A 11 -11.39 -2.10 -0.98
C ILE A 11 -11.44 -0.94 0.01
N LEU A 12 -10.54 0.04 -0.12
CA LEU A 12 -10.51 1.22 0.74
C LEU A 12 -11.81 2.04 0.60
N ASP A 13 -12.30 2.23 -0.62
CA ASP A 13 -13.54 2.94 -0.93
C ASP A 13 -14.76 2.26 -0.32
N ILE A 14 -14.88 0.92 -0.46
CA ILE A 14 -15.99 0.14 0.12
C ILE A 14 -16.02 0.28 1.65
N ASN A 15 -14.84 0.30 2.28
CA ASN A 15 -14.71 0.47 3.73
C ASN A 15 -14.79 1.93 4.17
N LYS A 16 -14.99 2.89 3.25
CA LYS A 16 -15.02 4.33 3.51
C LYS A 16 -13.78 4.83 4.26
N MET A 17 -12.64 4.19 4.01
CA MET A 17 -11.36 4.60 4.58
C MET A 17 -10.87 5.85 3.87
N LYS A 18 -10.41 6.85 4.63
CA LYS A 18 -9.71 8.00 4.05
C LYS A 18 -8.30 7.57 3.69
N TYR A 19 -7.87 7.88 2.46
CA TYR A 19 -6.51 7.64 1.99
C TYR A 19 -6.10 8.72 1.01
N GLU A 20 -4.79 8.86 0.84
CA GLU A 20 -4.20 9.66 -0.23
C GLU A 20 -3.61 8.72 -1.29
N LEU A 21 -3.87 9.01 -2.55
CA LEU A 21 -3.28 8.27 -3.66
C LEU A 21 -2.05 9.03 -4.16
N ILE A 22 -0.87 8.49 -3.86
CA ILE A 22 0.41 9.04 -4.32
C ILE A 22 0.82 8.30 -5.61
N ASP A 23 0.78 9.00 -6.74
CA ASP A 23 1.33 8.48 -8.00
C ASP A 23 2.85 8.60 -7.98
N VAL A 24 3.57 7.50 -7.83
CA VAL A 24 5.04 7.50 -7.80
C VAL A 24 5.66 7.58 -9.20
N SER A 25 4.86 7.48 -10.28
CA SER A 25 5.38 7.53 -11.65
C SER A 25 5.73 8.94 -12.12
N ILE A 26 5.25 9.97 -11.43
CA ILE A 26 5.50 11.38 -11.79
C ILE A 26 6.84 11.90 -11.28
N SER A 27 7.52 11.19 -10.38
CA SER A 27 8.77 11.63 -9.76
C SER A 27 9.63 10.47 -9.28
N GLU A 28 10.89 10.44 -9.74
CA GLU A 28 11.90 9.51 -9.24
C GLU A 28 12.13 9.63 -7.73
N HIS A 29 11.96 10.82 -7.17
CA HIS A 29 12.07 11.03 -5.73
C HIS A 29 10.97 10.29 -4.95
N LEU A 30 9.71 10.36 -5.43
CA LEU A 30 8.59 9.65 -4.81
C LEU A 30 8.75 8.13 -4.94
N LEU A 31 9.23 7.65 -6.10
CA LEU A 31 9.54 6.24 -6.31
C LEU A 31 10.65 5.76 -5.36
N HIS A 32 11.69 6.57 -5.18
CA HIS A 32 12.78 6.28 -4.26
C HIS A 32 12.29 6.27 -2.80
N GLU A 33 11.53 7.28 -2.38
CA GLU A 33 10.94 7.35 -1.04
C GLU A 33 10.09 6.11 -0.73
N MET A 34 9.21 5.72 -1.64
CA MET A 34 8.39 4.51 -1.51
C MET A 34 9.26 3.25 -1.31
N ARG A 35 10.35 3.10 -2.06
CA ARG A 35 11.27 1.95 -1.96
C ARG A 35 12.05 1.93 -0.65
N VAL A 36 12.49 3.11 -0.18
CA VAL A 36 13.17 3.27 1.12
C VAL A 36 12.22 2.91 2.25
N LYS A 37 11.01 3.49 2.26
CA LYS A 37 10.00 3.20 3.29
C LYS A 37 9.54 1.74 3.27
N ALA A 38 9.48 1.12 2.09
CA ALA A 38 9.17 -0.31 1.95
C ALA A 38 10.36 -1.24 2.29
N GLY A 39 11.55 -0.69 2.55
CA GLY A 39 12.78 -1.46 2.78
C GLY A 39 13.20 -2.34 1.60
N ASN A 40 12.74 -2.03 0.38
CA ASN A 40 12.98 -2.85 -0.81
C ASN A 40 13.27 -1.97 -2.04
N PRO A 41 14.51 -1.99 -2.59
CA PRO A 41 14.91 -1.18 -3.73
C PRO A 41 14.20 -1.55 -5.04
N ASN A 42 13.59 -2.74 -5.11
CA ASN A 42 12.84 -3.24 -6.26
C ASN A 42 11.32 -3.23 -6.00
N ALA A 43 10.86 -2.54 -4.95
CA ALA A 43 9.43 -2.41 -4.68
C ALA A 43 8.70 -1.81 -5.87
N VAL A 44 7.56 -2.41 -6.21
CA VAL A 44 6.64 -1.94 -7.25
C VAL A 44 5.29 -1.62 -6.62
N PRO A 45 4.57 -0.60 -7.09
CA PRO A 45 3.22 -0.32 -6.62
C PRO A 45 2.26 -1.53 -6.78
N PRO A 46 1.21 -1.64 -5.96
CA PRO A 46 0.85 -0.76 -4.83
C PRO A 46 1.71 -1.01 -3.58
N GLN A 47 1.95 0.05 -2.79
CA GLN A 47 2.60 0.01 -1.48
C GLN A 47 1.76 0.84 -0.52
N ILE A 48 1.39 0.30 0.64
CA ILE A 48 0.48 0.94 1.58
C ILE A 48 1.27 1.38 2.81
N PHE A 49 1.06 2.63 3.22
CA PHE A 49 1.63 3.23 4.40
C PHE A 49 0.53 3.86 5.25
N ASN A 50 0.67 3.78 6.56
CA ASN A 50 -0.14 4.53 7.51
C ASN A 50 0.77 5.53 8.23
N GLY A 51 0.86 6.75 7.70
CA GLY A 51 1.92 7.67 8.09
C GLY A 51 3.29 7.13 7.66
N ASP A 52 4.17 6.87 8.64
CA ASP A 52 5.49 6.27 8.40
C ASP A 52 5.50 4.75 8.54
N ASP A 53 4.41 4.15 9.02
CA ASP A 53 4.30 2.70 9.20
C ASP A 53 4.02 2.01 7.86
N TYR A 54 4.92 1.11 7.46
CA TYR A 54 4.72 0.31 6.27
C TYR A 54 3.73 -0.85 6.53
N CYS A 55 2.59 -0.81 5.84
CA CYS A 55 1.53 -1.82 5.96
C CYS A 55 1.66 -2.97 4.95
N GLY A 56 2.57 -2.85 3.99
CA GLY A 56 2.83 -3.89 2.98
C GLY A 56 2.42 -3.53 1.55
N HIS A 57 2.81 -4.40 0.63
CA HIS A 57 2.26 -4.46 -0.72
C HIS A 57 1.20 -5.56 -0.77
N ILE A 58 0.02 -5.27 -1.32
CA ILE A 58 -1.05 -6.26 -1.36
C ILE A 58 -0.62 -7.47 -2.22
N HIS A 59 -0.22 -8.55 -1.55
CA HIS A 59 -0.34 -9.91 -2.06
C HIS A 59 -1.65 -10.46 -1.49
N LEU A 60 -2.73 -10.24 -2.24
CA LEU A 60 -4.07 -10.55 -1.80
C LEU A 60 -4.28 -12.08 -1.67
N ASN A 61 -3.94 -12.66 -0.52
CA ASN A 61 -4.60 -13.85 -0.02
C ASN A 61 -5.61 -13.36 1.03
N LEU A 62 -6.82 -13.00 0.57
CA LEU A 62 -7.95 -12.75 1.46
C LEU A 62 -8.35 -14.08 2.12
N VAL A 63 -7.63 -14.48 3.16
CA VAL A 63 -8.20 -15.38 4.17
C VAL A 63 -8.87 -14.46 5.17
N SER A 64 -10.19 -14.39 5.11
CA SER A 64 -11.05 -13.77 6.10
C SER A 64 -10.70 -14.30 7.50
N ASN A 65 -9.91 -13.55 8.27
CA ASN A 65 -9.89 -13.71 9.72
C ASN A 65 -9.46 -12.41 10.39
N GLN A 66 -10.45 -11.70 10.92
CA GLN A 66 -10.28 -10.66 11.93
C GLN A 66 -9.52 -11.28 13.14
N SER A 67 -8.24 -10.99 13.34
CA SER A 67 -7.57 -11.20 14.65
C SER A 67 -6.11 -10.76 14.75
N LYS A 68 -5.50 -10.07 13.77
CA LYS A 68 -4.09 -9.65 13.91
C LYS A 68 -3.80 -8.27 13.33
N PHE A 69 -4.35 -7.24 13.96
CA PHE A 69 -3.75 -5.91 13.97
C PHE A 69 -3.81 -5.39 15.41
N SER A 70 -2.83 -5.82 16.21
CA SER A 70 -2.44 -5.14 17.43
C SER A 70 -1.02 -4.62 17.17
N PRO A 71 -0.79 -3.29 17.07
CA PRO A 71 0.55 -2.75 17.07
C PRO A 71 1.15 -2.91 18.47
N MET A 72 2.42 -3.34 18.53
CA MET A 72 3.27 -3.22 19.73
C MET A 72 3.76 -1.79 19.89
#